data_AF-A0A1B9LPZ3-F1
#
_entry.id   AF-A0A1B9LPZ3-F1
#
_cell.length_a   1.000
_cell.length_b   1.000
_cell.length_c   1.000
_cell.angle_alpha   90.00
_cell.angle_beta   90.00
_cell.angle_gamma   90.00
#
_symmetry.space_group_name_H-M   'P 1'
#
loop_
_entity.id
_entity.type
_entity.pdbx_description
1 polymer ?
#
loop_
_entity_poly.entity_id
_entity_poly.type
_entity_poly.pdbx_seq_one_letter_code
_entity_poly.pdbx_strand_id
1 'polypeptide(L)'
;MTKIEDLLGIKLSDGRIFTPQNNPSSPTAPIELANVGDTLADIEMIVPPLSDSININDLVAQGKWGDDDGDGQGVNGISALGSISLAITDKYGNTVSRGDALSLCHAPYKVTLSSTGGNLATQYGVPNSSTFSGGTAEYYITLSSQPVICSVRPNLLLGGTSGIDSLDKPRFAGPSNIWSPTKGFLTQSTSPSSYDRNFPTTGLDGLYFDLDIGGIDARQLSWRVNTSGSIGVTVSWRRALTGTFADPRGNVIQADYWITDKSKYVTRVTLTGPKADIAQISSSSPGRITVPSLPQTFELVGRDRSGNEVRYGFKLKQWFVNRGGQSVDLFHQTAWCNSLGYRMPRVRDLTNSNYKNLGAAPSSSGNNYMRHIGAGFFTEWGIMGYYADAGFVSSHYWTSDASGSSLFTVDSGTGYVNSRSASDSRDVLCTAP
;
A
#
# COMPACT_ATOMS: atom_id res chain seq x y z
N MET A 1 4.43 -48.20 7.84
CA MET A 1 5.32 -47.03 7.99
C MET A 1 4.49 -45.77 7.84
N THR A 2 4.24 -45.08 8.94
CA THR A 2 3.82 -43.67 8.93
C THR A 2 4.97 -42.88 8.31
N LYS A 3 4.71 -42.13 7.24
CA LYS A 3 5.75 -41.26 6.68
C LYS A 3 5.78 -40.00 7.54
N ILE A 4 6.96 -39.43 7.79
CA ILE A 4 7.10 -38.17 8.54
C ILE A 4 6.22 -37.05 7.96
N GLU A 5 5.93 -37.15 6.66
CA GLU A 5 5.07 -36.25 5.91
C GLU A 5 3.64 -36.22 6.48
N ASP A 6 3.18 -37.30 7.11
CA ASP A 6 1.89 -37.36 7.81
C ASP A 6 1.88 -36.48 9.08
N LEU A 7 3.06 -36.18 9.67
CA LEU A 7 3.19 -35.29 10.83
C LEU A 7 3.29 -33.81 10.45
N LEU A 8 3.57 -33.50 9.18
CA LEU A 8 3.66 -32.12 8.68
C LEU A 8 2.31 -31.60 8.16
N GLY A 9 1.23 -32.34 8.39
CA GLY A 9 -0.12 -31.96 8.00
C GLY A 9 -0.72 -30.87 8.87
N ILE A 10 -1.68 -30.14 8.28
CA ILE A 10 -2.54 -29.19 8.97
C ILE A 10 -4.00 -29.63 8.84
N LYS A 11 -4.81 -29.29 9.83
CA LYS A 11 -6.26 -29.50 9.80
C LYS A 11 -6.98 -28.23 10.23
N LEU A 12 -7.95 -27.81 9.42
CA LEU A 12 -8.74 -26.61 9.68
C LEU A 12 -9.92 -26.92 10.63
N SER A 13 -10.53 -25.87 11.15
CA SER A 13 -11.69 -25.90 12.05
C SER A 13 -12.91 -26.63 11.46
N ASP A 14 -13.07 -26.65 10.13
CA ASP A 14 -14.12 -27.40 9.41
C ASP A 14 -13.76 -28.87 9.11
N GLY A 15 -12.59 -29.32 9.55
CA GLY A 15 -12.12 -30.70 9.37
C GLY A 15 -11.44 -30.97 8.04
N ARG A 16 -11.26 -29.99 7.14
CA ARG A 16 -10.40 -30.16 5.96
C ARG A 16 -8.96 -30.44 6.41
N ILE A 17 -8.33 -31.46 5.82
CA ILE A 17 -6.97 -31.91 6.14
C ILE A 17 -6.08 -31.71 4.92
N PHE A 18 -4.94 -31.04 5.13
CA PHE A 18 -3.91 -30.84 4.12
C PHE A 18 -2.58 -31.39 4.59
N THR A 19 -2.04 -32.37 3.87
CA THR A 19 -0.73 -32.98 4.04
C THR A 19 0.21 -32.49 2.93
N PRO A 20 1.53 -32.75 3.05
CA PRO A 20 2.49 -32.39 2.00
C PRO A 20 2.15 -32.96 0.60
N GLN A 21 1.42 -34.09 0.53
CA GLN A 21 1.07 -34.77 -0.73
C GLN A 21 -0.17 -34.19 -1.40
N ASN A 22 -1.07 -33.55 -0.64
CA ASN A 22 -2.36 -33.08 -1.14
C ASN A 22 -2.56 -31.57 -0.94
N ASN A 23 -1.47 -30.81 -0.79
CA ASN A 23 -1.49 -29.36 -0.59
C ASN A 23 -1.44 -28.63 -1.95
N PRO A 24 -2.55 -28.05 -2.45
CA PRO A 24 -2.56 -27.29 -3.69
C PRO A 24 -2.17 -25.82 -3.49
N SER A 25 -1.84 -25.40 -2.26
CA SER A 25 -1.74 -23.99 -1.91
C SER A 25 -0.51 -23.32 -2.52
N SER A 26 -0.66 -22.04 -2.83
CA SER A 26 0.41 -21.20 -3.34
C SER A 26 0.18 -19.74 -2.94
N PRO A 27 1.16 -18.83 -3.12
CA PRO A 27 0.95 -17.41 -2.87
C PRO A 27 -0.23 -16.79 -3.64
N THR A 28 -0.63 -17.39 -4.77
CA THR A 28 -1.73 -16.90 -5.62
C THR A 28 -3.01 -17.72 -5.51
N ALA A 29 -2.96 -18.86 -4.84
CA ALA A 29 -4.11 -19.73 -4.57
C ALA A 29 -3.99 -20.27 -3.14
N PRO A 30 -4.19 -19.41 -2.12
CA PRO A 30 -4.10 -19.83 -0.73
C PRO A 30 -5.33 -20.65 -0.30
N ILE A 31 -5.17 -21.41 0.78
CA ILE A 31 -6.25 -22.09 1.50
C ILE A 31 -7.01 -21.05 2.33
N GLU A 32 -8.31 -20.94 2.09
CA GLU A 32 -9.19 -20.09 2.89
C GLU A 32 -9.56 -20.79 4.20
N LEU A 33 -9.42 -20.07 5.32
CA LEU A 33 -9.93 -20.49 6.63
C LEU A 33 -11.44 -20.73 6.57
N ALA A 34 -11.97 -21.53 7.50
CA ALA A 34 -13.35 -21.97 7.38
C ALA A 34 -14.35 -20.89 7.78
N ASN A 35 -14.06 -20.15 8.85
CA ASN A 35 -14.99 -19.17 9.40
C ASN A 35 -14.40 -17.76 9.45
N VAL A 36 -15.30 -16.78 9.43
CA VAL A 36 -14.97 -15.39 9.72
C VAL A 36 -14.46 -15.29 11.15
N GLY A 37 -13.25 -14.75 11.33
CA GLY A 37 -12.63 -14.57 12.64
C GLY A 37 -11.71 -15.71 13.08
N ASP A 38 -11.63 -16.81 12.31
CA ASP A 38 -10.60 -17.84 12.52
C ASP A 38 -9.20 -17.20 12.42
N THR A 39 -8.31 -17.68 13.29
CA THR A 39 -6.90 -17.30 13.36
C THR A 39 -5.99 -18.48 12.99
N LEU A 40 -4.68 -18.28 12.99
CA LEU A 40 -3.73 -19.38 12.77
C LEU A 40 -3.63 -20.32 14.00
N ALA A 41 -4.17 -19.92 15.15
CA ALA A 41 -4.28 -20.77 16.33
C ALA A 41 -5.37 -21.85 16.17
N ASP A 42 -6.35 -21.62 15.30
CA ASP A 42 -7.46 -22.55 15.02
C ASP A 42 -7.06 -23.65 14.01
N ILE A 43 -5.84 -23.56 13.46
CA ILE A 43 -5.27 -24.60 12.62
C ILE A 43 -4.60 -25.64 13.52
N GLU A 44 -5.14 -26.86 13.49
CA GLU A 44 -4.59 -28.00 14.20
C GLU A 44 -3.32 -28.48 13.48
N MET A 45 -2.24 -28.60 14.26
CA MET A 45 -0.90 -29.02 13.83
C MET A 45 -0.29 -29.94 14.89
N ILE A 46 0.72 -30.72 14.51
CA ILE A 46 1.48 -31.54 15.47
C ILE A 46 2.21 -30.68 16.52
N VAL A 47 2.65 -29.49 16.12
CA VAL A 47 3.32 -28.51 17.00
C VAL A 47 2.25 -27.87 17.90
N PRO A 48 2.42 -27.90 19.24
CA PRO A 48 1.43 -27.37 20.18
C PRO A 48 1.10 -25.88 19.98
N PRO A 49 -0.11 -25.40 20.35
CA PRO A 49 -0.54 -24.01 20.08
C PRO A 49 0.32 -22.89 20.68
N LEU A 50 1.00 -23.16 21.80
CA LEU A 50 1.84 -22.18 22.52
C LEU A 50 3.35 -22.41 22.32
N SER A 51 3.73 -23.18 21.30
CA SER A 51 5.12 -23.48 20.98
C SER A 51 5.38 -23.35 19.48
N ASP A 52 6.61 -23.00 19.13
CA ASP A 52 7.09 -23.01 17.75
C ASP A 52 7.87 -24.29 17.43
N SER A 53 7.96 -25.23 18.38
CA SER A 53 8.55 -26.55 18.12
C SER A 53 8.03 -27.64 19.06
N ILE A 54 8.26 -28.89 18.67
CA ILE A 54 8.04 -30.08 19.49
C ILE A 54 9.14 -31.10 19.22
N ASN A 55 9.67 -31.73 20.28
CA ASN A 55 10.59 -32.84 20.11
C ASN A 55 9.81 -34.11 19.82
N ILE A 56 10.37 -35.00 19.00
CA ILE A 56 9.73 -36.28 18.69
C ILE A 56 9.65 -37.16 19.94
N ASN A 57 10.61 -37.00 20.86
CA ASN A 57 10.56 -37.63 22.18
C ASN A 57 9.32 -37.23 22.99
N ASP A 58 8.84 -35.99 22.87
CA ASP A 58 7.64 -35.53 23.56
C ASP A 58 6.37 -36.15 22.94
N LEU A 59 6.36 -36.43 21.64
CA LEU A 59 5.28 -37.16 20.96
C LEU A 59 5.23 -38.62 21.42
N VAL A 60 6.40 -39.25 21.59
CA VAL A 60 6.52 -40.61 22.11
C VAL A 60 6.03 -40.68 23.56
N ALA A 61 6.39 -39.71 24.39
CA ALA A 61 5.90 -39.61 25.78
C ALA A 61 4.37 -39.42 25.86
N GLN A 62 3.74 -38.84 24.83
CA GLN A 62 2.28 -38.73 24.71
C GLN A 62 1.61 -40.00 24.19
N GLY A 63 2.36 -41.08 23.93
CA GLY A 63 1.82 -42.33 23.39
C GLY A 63 1.49 -42.26 21.90
N LYS A 64 2.01 -41.26 21.16
CA LYS A 64 1.80 -41.13 19.70
C LYS A 64 2.80 -41.97 18.89
N TRP A 65 2.91 -43.25 19.24
CA TRP A 65 3.75 -44.24 18.59
C TRP A 65 3.11 -45.63 18.70
N GLY A 66 3.55 -46.55 17.86
CA GLY A 66 3.05 -47.94 17.86
C GLY A 66 4.24 -48.89 17.85
N ASP A 67 4.07 -49.99 18.58
CA ASP A 67 5.04 -51.07 18.70
C ASP A 67 4.26 -52.38 18.73
N ASP A 68 4.55 -53.22 17.73
CA ASP A 68 3.79 -54.43 17.43
C ASP A 68 4.19 -55.60 18.34
N ASP A 69 5.41 -55.62 18.89
CA ASP A 69 5.92 -56.70 19.74
C ASP A 69 6.10 -56.29 21.22
N GLY A 70 5.96 -55.00 21.53
CA GLY A 70 5.83 -54.48 22.89
C GLY A 70 7.16 -54.26 23.61
N ASP A 71 8.28 -54.35 22.91
CA ASP A 71 9.62 -54.21 23.47
C ASP A 71 10.07 -52.76 23.73
N GLY A 72 9.29 -51.78 23.27
CA GLY A 72 9.50 -50.36 23.51
C GLY A 72 8.85 -49.85 24.81
N GLN A 73 8.16 -50.70 25.58
CA GLN A 73 7.43 -50.30 26.79
C GLN A 73 8.28 -50.42 28.08
N GLY A 74 8.18 -49.45 28.99
CA GLY A 74 8.72 -49.53 30.36
C GLY A 74 10.04 -48.79 30.62
N VAL A 75 10.73 -49.16 31.71
CA VAL A 75 12.02 -48.58 32.13
C VAL A 75 13.09 -49.14 31.17
N ASN A 76 13.58 -48.30 30.25
CA ASN A 76 14.35 -48.64 29.04
C ASN A 76 13.53 -48.80 27.74
N GLY A 77 12.38 -48.12 27.68
CA GLY A 77 11.56 -48.05 26.48
C GLY A 77 12.20 -47.28 25.32
N ILE A 78 11.37 -47.01 24.31
CA ILE A 78 11.75 -46.34 23.07
C ILE A 78 12.42 -44.98 23.30
N SER A 79 13.50 -44.72 22.56
CA SER A 79 14.19 -43.44 22.47
C SER A 79 13.93 -42.80 21.11
N ALA A 80 13.67 -41.48 21.11
CA ALA A 80 13.36 -40.76 19.89
C ALA A 80 14.22 -39.49 19.76
N LEU A 81 14.81 -39.32 18.58
CA LEU A 81 15.56 -38.14 18.20
C LEU A 81 14.84 -37.38 17.09
N GLY A 82 15.05 -36.07 17.06
CA GLY A 82 14.49 -35.16 16.07
C GLY A 82 13.44 -34.21 16.63
N SER A 83 13.08 -33.22 15.84
CA SER A 83 12.11 -32.18 16.20
C SER A 83 11.34 -31.72 14.99
N ILE A 84 10.16 -31.15 15.25
CA ILE A 84 9.35 -30.45 14.27
C ILE A 84 9.24 -29.00 14.72
N SER A 85 9.57 -28.06 13.84
CA SER A 85 9.44 -26.63 14.07
C SER A 85 8.35 -26.02 13.19
N LEU A 86 7.80 -24.91 13.67
CA LEU A 86 6.85 -24.05 12.99
C LEU A 86 7.49 -22.67 12.79
N ALA A 87 7.34 -22.12 11.59
CA ALA A 87 7.53 -20.71 11.32
C ALA A 87 6.33 -20.17 10.56
N ILE A 88 5.86 -18.98 10.95
CA ILE A 88 4.75 -18.31 10.27
C ILE A 88 5.21 -16.93 9.86
N THR A 89 4.96 -16.58 8.59
CA THR A 89 5.19 -15.22 8.08
C THR A 89 3.99 -14.67 7.34
N ASP A 90 3.83 -13.36 7.32
CA ASP A 90 2.92 -12.68 6.39
C ASP A 90 3.46 -12.67 4.94
N LYS A 91 2.69 -12.12 3.99
CA LYS A 91 3.13 -12.01 2.57
C LYS A 91 4.35 -11.13 2.35
N TYR A 92 4.73 -10.32 3.34
CA TYR A 92 5.90 -9.44 3.30
C TYR A 92 7.12 -10.10 3.96
N GLY A 93 6.96 -11.28 4.57
CA GLY A 93 8.02 -12.02 5.25
C GLY A 93 8.20 -11.63 6.72
N ASN A 94 7.30 -10.83 7.30
CA ASN A 94 7.36 -10.53 8.74
C ASN A 94 6.87 -11.75 9.53
N THR A 95 7.52 -12.07 10.65
CA THR A 95 7.09 -13.13 11.56
C THR A 95 5.73 -12.80 12.18
N VAL A 96 4.85 -13.80 12.25
CA VAL A 96 3.50 -13.69 12.83
C VAL A 96 3.32 -14.80 13.85
N SER A 97 2.72 -14.51 15.00
CA SER A 97 2.38 -15.51 16.00
C SER A 97 1.00 -16.12 15.70
N ARG A 98 0.76 -17.36 16.15
CA ARG A 98 -0.51 -18.07 15.91
C ARG A 98 -1.75 -17.30 16.38
N GLY A 99 -1.63 -16.64 17.54
CA GLY A 99 -2.71 -15.88 18.16
C GLY A 99 -2.83 -14.43 17.68
N ASP A 100 -2.00 -14.00 16.72
CA ASP A 100 -2.09 -12.64 16.20
C ASP A 100 -3.38 -12.44 15.40
N ALA A 101 -3.95 -11.24 15.49
CA ALA A 101 -5.06 -10.84 14.64
C ALA A 101 -4.61 -10.81 13.18
N LEU A 102 -5.33 -11.54 12.33
CA LEU A 102 -5.03 -11.62 10.91
C LEU A 102 -5.68 -10.47 10.12
N SER A 103 -5.07 -10.13 8.99
CA SER A 103 -5.55 -9.11 8.06
C SER A 103 -5.37 -9.58 6.63
N LEU A 104 -6.40 -9.39 5.79
CA LEU A 104 -6.31 -9.62 4.35
C LEU A 104 -5.23 -8.77 3.67
N CYS A 105 -4.83 -7.67 4.30
CA CYS A 105 -3.75 -6.83 3.82
C CYS A 105 -2.37 -7.43 4.00
N HIS A 106 -2.23 -8.39 4.91
CA HIS A 106 -0.99 -9.12 5.16
C HIS A 106 -1.08 -10.58 4.66
N ALA A 107 -2.28 -11.04 4.29
CA ALA A 107 -2.51 -12.32 3.63
C ALA A 107 -1.96 -12.37 2.19
N PRO A 108 -1.60 -13.57 1.68
CA PRO A 108 -1.64 -14.84 2.40
C PRO A 108 -0.49 -14.99 3.40
N TYR A 109 -0.75 -15.72 4.47
CA TYR A 109 0.23 -16.10 5.48
C TYR A 109 0.88 -17.41 5.08
N LYS A 110 2.20 -17.49 5.20
CA LYS A 110 2.97 -18.71 4.95
C LYS A 110 3.21 -19.43 6.27
N VAL A 111 2.66 -20.62 6.41
CA VAL A 111 2.87 -21.54 7.52
C VAL A 111 3.88 -22.60 7.06
N THR A 112 5.05 -22.64 7.68
CA THR A 112 6.12 -23.58 7.36
C THR A 112 6.32 -24.55 8.51
N LEU A 113 6.12 -25.84 8.25
CA LEU A 113 6.44 -26.93 9.19
C LEU A 113 7.68 -27.66 8.70
N SER A 114 8.69 -27.80 9.55
CA SER A 114 9.96 -28.44 9.20
C SER A 114 10.34 -29.52 10.20
N SER A 115 10.63 -30.72 9.71
CA SER A 115 11.17 -31.82 10.50
C SER A 115 12.66 -32.00 10.23
N THR A 116 13.44 -32.17 11.29
CA THR A 116 14.87 -32.49 11.18
C THR A 116 15.13 -33.91 10.68
N GLY A 117 14.09 -34.75 10.59
CA GLY A 117 14.27 -36.20 10.55
C GLY A 117 14.76 -36.71 11.91
N GLY A 118 15.08 -37.99 11.98
CA GLY A 118 15.49 -38.59 13.24
C GLY A 118 15.52 -40.11 13.23
N ASN A 119 15.57 -40.66 14.44
CA ASN A 119 15.68 -42.08 14.70
C ASN A 119 14.77 -42.44 15.88
N LEU A 120 14.05 -43.55 15.74
CA LEU A 120 13.36 -44.25 16.81
C LEU A 120 14.15 -45.52 17.12
N ALA A 121 14.62 -45.68 18.35
CA ALA A 121 15.42 -46.83 18.76
C ALA A 121 14.93 -47.42 20.08
N THR A 122 14.82 -48.74 20.12
CA THR A 122 14.49 -49.54 21.30
C THR A 122 15.73 -50.29 21.79
N GLN A 123 15.71 -50.78 23.03
CA GLN A 123 16.80 -51.57 23.56
C GLN A 123 16.84 -52.98 22.94
N TYR A 124 15.66 -53.53 22.63
CA TYR A 124 15.44 -54.86 22.07
C TYR A 124 14.73 -54.74 20.71
N GLY A 125 14.57 -55.84 19.96
CA GLY A 125 13.87 -55.83 18.67
C GLY A 125 14.80 -55.98 17.46
N VAL A 126 14.27 -56.50 16.34
CA VAL A 126 15.04 -56.70 15.09
C VAL A 126 14.22 -56.21 13.89
N PRO A 127 14.56 -55.07 13.27
CA PRO A 127 15.61 -54.11 13.69
C PRO A 127 15.20 -53.35 14.96
N ASN A 128 16.16 -53.08 15.85
CA ASN A 128 15.96 -52.27 17.07
C ASN A 128 15.97 -50.76 16.82
N SER A 129 16.05 -50.32 15.57
CA SER A 129 16.00 -48.91 15.21
C SER A 129 15.42 -48.69 13.83
N SER A 130 14.79 -47.52 13.66
CA SER A 130 14.28 -47.06 12.38
C SER A 130 14.55 -45.57 12.24
N THR A 131 15.01 -45.17 11.06
CA THR A 131 15.25 -43.76 10.76
C THR A 131 14.16 -43.21 9.85
N PHE A 132 13.92 -41.92 9.97
CA PHE A 132 13.06 -41.18 9.07
C PHE A 132 13.77 -39.92 8.60
N SER A 133 13.59 -39.59 7.33
CA SER A 133 14.16 -38.39 6.73
C SER A 133 13.46 -37.15 7.25
N GLY A 134 14.17 -36.01 7.24
CA GLY A 134 13.54 -34.70 7.43
C GLY A 134 12.74 -34.26 6.22
N GLY A 135 12.04 -33.14 6.35
CA GLY A 135 11.23 -32.56 5.29
C GLY A 135 10.61 -31.24 5.71
N THR A 136 10.12 -30.48 4.72
CA THR A 136 9.46 -29.19 4.95
C THR A 136 8.17 -29.14 4.17
N ALA A 137 7.11 -28.63 4.81
CA ALA A 137 5.83 -28.35 4.20
C ALA A 137 5.50 -26.86 4.34
N GLU A 138 5.05 -26.23 3.26
CA GLU A 138 4.64 -24.83 3.25
C GLU A 138 3.17 -24.72 2.86
N TYR A 139 2.37 -24.04 3.69
CA TYR A 139 0.95 -23.80 3.46
C TYR A 139 0.70 -22.30 3.37
N TYR A 140 -0.03 -21.87 2.33
CA TYR A 140 -0.43 -20.48 2.16
C TYR A 140 -1.88 -20.33 2.61
N ILE A 141 -2.12 -19.51 3.64
CA ILE A 141 -3.42 -19.36 4.31
C ILE A 141 -3.98 -17.95 4.08
N THR A 142 -5.27 -17.84 3.80
CA THR A 142 -6.01 -16.57 3.74
C THR A 142 -7.26 -16.61 4.62
N LEU A 143 -7.80 -15.44 4.94
CA LEU A 143 -9.00 -15.30 5.76
C LEU A 143 -10.26 -15.52 4.92
N SER A 144 -11.30 -16.10 5.53
CA SER A 144 -12.65 -16.04 4.97
C SER A 144 -13.30 -14.70 5.32
N SER A 145 -13.14 -13.72 4.43
CA SER A 145 -13.62 -12.36 4.62
C SER A 145 -13.78 -11.66 3.29
N GLN A 146 -14.67 -10.67 3.23
CA GLN A 146 -14.81 -9.83 2.04
C GLN A 146 -13.47 -9.14 1.72
N PRO A 147 -13.10 -9.03 0.43
CA PRO A 147 -11.87 -8.38 0.04
C PRO A 147 -11.82 -6.92 0.50
N VAL A 148 -10.61 -6.38 0.59
CA VAL A 148 -10.38 -5.03 1.14
C VAL A 148 -9.42 -4.24 0.27
N ILE A 149 -9.51 -2.91 0.33
CA ILE A 149 -8.50 -2.02 -0.21
C ILE A 149 -7.61 -1.59 0.95
N CYS A 150 -6.37 -2.05 0.94
CA CYS A 150 -5.43 -1.94 2.05
C CYS A 150 -4.76 -0.58 2.11
N SER A 151 -4.34 -0.11 0.95
CA SER A 151 -3.71 1.18 0.77
C SER A 151 -3.95 1.68 -0.65
N VAL A 152 -3.64 2.94 -0.85
CA VAL A 152 -3.63 3.57 -2.16
C VAL A 152 -2.28 4.22 -2.41
N ARG A 153 -1.77 4.01 -3.62
CA ARG A 153 -0.41 4.34 -4.01
C ARG A 153 -0.41 5.49 -5.02
N PRO A 154 -0.26 6.75 -4.57
CA PRO A 154 0.21 7.82 -5.43
C PRO A 154 1.72 7.63 -5.71
N ASN A 155 2.42 8.67 -6.16
CA ASN A 155 3.85 8.62 -6.37
C ASN A 155 4.60 8.30 -5.06
N LEU A 156 5.38 7.23 -4.99
CA LEU A 156 6.06 6.84 -3.74
C LEU A 156 7.37 7.61 -3.47
N LEU A 157 7.92 8.30 -4.46
CA LEU A 157 9.16 9.04 -4.29
C LEU A 157 8.99 10.17 -3.29
N LEU A 158 10.09 10.43 -2.57
CA LEU A 158 10.14 11.39 -1.47
C LEU A 158 9.04 11.06 -0.45
N GLY A 159 8.87 9.77 -0.17
CA GLY A 159 7.94 9.23 0.83
C GLY A 159 8.66 8.43 1.93
N GLY A 160 9.98 8.52 2.00
CA GLY A 160 10.82 7.64 2.80
C GLY A 160 11.08 6.28 2.15
N THR A 161 10.89 6.16 0.83
CA THR A 161 11.07 4.91 0.09
C THR A 161 12.56 4.65 -0.15
N SER A 162 13.05 3.47 0.20
CA SER A 162 14.43 3.08 -0.05
C SER A 162 14.59 2.36 -1.39
N GLY A 163 15.69 2.61 -2.10
CA GLY A 163 16.11 1.81 -3.26
C GLY A 163 15.49 2.20 -4.60
N ILE A 164 14.78 3.33 -4.68
CA ILE A 164 14.24 3.88 -5.94
C ILE A 164 14.95 5.19 -6.31
N ASP A 165 14.93 6.18 -5.41
CA ASP A 165 15.59 7.48 -5.61
C ASP A 165 16.54 7.78 -4.45
N SER A 166 17.76 8.23 -4.77
CA SER A 166 18.80 8.55 -3.79
C SER A 166 18.48 9.76 -2.89
N LEU A 167 17.63 10.67 -3.38
CA LEU A 167 17.15 11.85 -2.68
C LEU A 167 16.03 11.50 -1.68
N ASP A 168 15.40 10.34 -1.82
CA ASP A 168 14.38 9.88 -0.88
C ASP A 168 15.02 9.47 0.46
N LYS A 169 14.51 10.05 1.54
CA LYS A 169 15.03 9.91 2.90
C LYS A 169 13.86 9.67 3.86
N PRO A 170 14.08 8.96 4.99
CA PRO A 170 13.03 8.71 5.98
C PRO A 170 12.31 9.96 6.50
N ARG A 171 12.96 11.14 6.42
CA ARG A 171 12.39 12.43 6.84
C ARG A 171 11.11 12.83 6.09
N PHE A 172 10.86 12.29 4.90
CA PHE A 172 9.65 12.57 4.14
C PHE A 172 8.50 11.63 4.49
N ALA A 173 8.78 10.52 5.19
CA ALA A 173 7.76 9.54 5.57
C ALA A 173 6.74 10.16 6.53
N GLY A 174 5.47 9.83 6.30
CA GLY A 174 4.38 10.14 7.23
C GLY A 174 4.36 9.20 8.43
N PRO A 175 3.44 9.45 9.39
CA PRO A 175 3.14 8.49 10.46
C PRO A 175 2.78 7.11 9.88
N SER A 176 3.27 6.02 10.50
CA SER A 176 3.10 4.65 9.99
C SER A 176 1.65 4.17 9.94
N ASN A 177 0.76 4.79 10.70
CA ASN A 177 -0.69 4.53 10.64
C ASN A 177 -1.41 5.27 9.49
N ILE A 178 -0.73 6.17 8.79
CA ILE A 178 -1.26 6.95 7.67
C ILE A 178 -0.54 6.59 6.36
N TRP A 179 0.78 6.46 6.42
CA TRP A 179 1.65 6.29 5.26
C TRP A 179 2.60 5.11 5.43
N SER A 180 2.68 4.28 4.40
CA SER A 180 3.70 3.25 4.23
C SER A 180 4.62 3.64 3.07
N PRO A 181 5.95 3.73 3.27
CA PRO A 181 6.88 4.05 2.20
C PRO A 181 6.79 3.13 0.98
N THR A 182 6.40 1.87 1.16
CA THR A 182 6.32 0.91 0.05
C THR A 182 4.92 0.73 -0.53
N LYS A 183 3.87 1.23 0.16
CA LYS A 183 2.46 0.96 -0.17
C LYS A 183 1.60 2.20 -0.39
N GLY A 184 2.07 3.37 0.05
CA GLY A 184 1.34 4.63 -0.04
C GLY A 184 0.46 4.90 1.18
N PHE A 185 -0.65 5.60 0.98
CA PHE A 185 -1.58 5.93 2.06
C PHE A 185 -2.41 4.72 2.47
N LEU A 186 -2.43 4.40 3.76
CA LEU A 186 -3.28 3.35 4.31
C LEU A 186 -4.75 3.79 4.27
N THR A 187 -5.65 2.86 3.94
CA THR A 187 -7.09 3.13 4.01
C THR A 187 -7.48 3.40 5.47
N GLN A 188 -8.02 4.59 5.74
CA GLN A 188 -8.39 5.01 7.10
C GLN A 188 -9.81 4.58 7.47
N SER A 189 -10.72 4.52 6.49
CA SER A 189 -12.08 4.01 6.69
C SER A 189 -12.76 3.61 5.39
N THR A 190 -13.60 2.57 5.43
CA THR A 190 -14.50 2.21 4.32
C THR A 190 -15.93 2.70 4.54
N SER A 191 -16.21 3.32 5.69
CA SER A 191 -17.53 3.87 6.02
C SER A 191 -17.77 5.21 5.31
N PRO A 192 -18.91 5.39 4.61
CA PRO A 192 -19.19 6.61 3.86
C PRO A 192 -19.12 7.92 4.66
N SER A 193 -19.48 7.88 5.94
CA SER A 193 -19.41 9.04 6.84
C SER A 193 -17.98 9.53 7.14
N SER A 194 -16.97 8.72 6.83
CA SER A 194 -15.57 8.92 7.22
C SER A 194 -14.62 8.99 6.02
N TYR A 195 -15.15 9.11 4.80
CA TYR A 195 -14.34 9.23 3.58
C TYR A 195 -13.49 10.50 3.52
N ASP A 196 -13.78 11.49 4.35
CA ASP A 196 -12.97 12.70 4.49
C ASP A 196 -11.63 12.49 5.21
N ARG A 197 -11.40 11.29 5.76
CA ARG A 197 -10.14 10.84 6.38
C ARG A 197 -9.22 10.14 5.39
N ASN A 198 -9.72 9.72 4.22
CA ASN A 198 -8.93 9.01 3.22
C ASN A 198 -8.26 9.97 2.23
N PHE A 199 -7.15 9.53 1.64
CA PHE A 199 -6.54 10.17 0.49
C PHE A 199 -7.39 9.93 -0.78
N PRO A 200 -7.44 10.86 -1.74
CA PRO A 200 -6.95 12.24 -1.67
C PRO A 200 -7.99 13.21 -1.10
N THR A 201 -7.51 14.31 -0.51
CA THR A 201 -8.35 15.49 -0.20
C THR A 201 -8.16 16.63 -1.18
N THR A 202 -7.12 16.56 -2.01
CA THR A 202 -6.80 17.54 -3.05
C THR A 202 -6.71 16.88 -4.42
N GLY A 203 -6.98 17.60 -5.50
CA GLY A 203 -6.94 17.01 -6.85
C GLY A 203 -6.61 18.00 -7.96
N LEU A 204 -6.21 17.46 -9.11
CA LEU A 204 -5.96 18.15 -10.36
C LEU A 204 -6.19 17.15 -11.52
N ASP A 205 -6.51 17.67 -12.71
CA ASP A 205 -6.77 16.85 -13.91
C ASP A 205 -5.55 16.00 -14.30
N GLY A 206 -5.77 14.71 -14.53
CA GLY A 206 -4.70 13.79 -14.95
C GLY A 206 -3.89 13.19 -13.80
N LEU A 207 -4.17 13.55 -12.54
CA LEU A 207 -3.60 12.85 -11.40
C LEU A 207 -4.20 11.46 -11.23
N TYR A 208 -3.38 10.54 -10.74
CA TYR A 208 -3.79 9.17 -10.51
C TYR A 208 -3.09 8.51 -9.33
N PHE A 209 -3.73 7.47 -8.81
CA PHE A 209 -3.17 6.59 -7.79
C PHE A 209 -3.63 5.16 -8.03
N ASP A 210 -2.89 4.18 -7.52
CA ASP A 210 -3.20 2.76 -7.71
C ASP A 210 -3.75 2.15 -6.41
N LEU A 211 -4.76 1.29 -6.50
CA LEU A 211 -5.33 0.58 -5.35
C LEU A 211 -4.52 -0.69 -5.04
N ASP A 212 -4.14 -0.89 -3.77
CA ASP A 212 -3.63 -2.18 -3.26
C ASP A 212 -4.80 -2.98 -2.68
N ILE A 213 -5.19 -4.06 -3.36
CA ILE A 213 -6.40 -4.84 -3.07
C ILE A 213 -5.97 -6.19 -2.48
N GLY A 214 -6.50 -6.50 -1.29
CA GLY A 214 -6.26 -7.75 -0.58
C GLY A 214 -7.48 -8.68 -0.65
N GLY A 215 -7.22 -9.99 -0.68
CA GLY A 215 -8.26 -11.02 -0.62
C GLY A 215 -8.93 -11.38 -1.96
N ILE A 216 -8.54 -10.75 -3.07
CA ILE A 216 -9.09 -11.08 -4.40
C ILE A 216 -8.12 -10.73 -5.53
N ASP A 217 -8.22 -11.45 -6.65
CA ASP A 217 -7.60 -11.04 -7.91
C ASP A 217 -8.33 -9.82 -8.49
N ALA A 218 -7.67 -8.66 -8.48
CA ALA A 218 -8.22 -7.40 -8.94
C ALA A 218 -8.76 -7.43 -10.39
N ARG A 219 -8.28 -8.37 -11.23
CA ARG A 219 -8.79 -8.58 -12.61
C ARG A 219 -10.25 -8.99 -12.67
N GLN A 220 -10.76 -9.58 -11.58
CA GLN A 220 -12.12 -10.08 -11.50
C GLN A 220 -13.12 -8.96 -11.17
N LEU A 221 -12.63 -7.81 -10.73
CA LEU A 221 -13.47 -6.70 -10.28
C LEU A 221 -13.93 -5.82 -11.45
N SER A 222 -15.24 -5.59 -11.49
CA SER A 222 -15.88 -4.56 -12.30
C SER A 222 -16.22 -3.35 -11.43
N TRP A 223 -15.91 -2.15 -11.91
CA TRP A 223 -15.94 -0.94 -11.09
C TRP A 223 -17.12 -0.02 -11.43
N ARG A 224 -17.73 0.51 -10.37
CA ARG A 224 -18.67 1.64 -10.43
C ARG A 224 -18.15 2.77 -9.57
N VAL A 225 -18.25 3.99 -10.08
CA VAL A 225 -17.92 5.22 -9.33
C VAL A 225 -19.23 5.94 -9.00
N ASN A 226 -19.49 6.13 -7.72
CA ASN A 226 -20.58 6.96 -7.23
C ASN A 226 -20.01 8.33 -6.84
N THR A 227 -20.52 9.39 -7.45
CA THR A 227 -20.22 10.77 -7.10
C THR A 227 -21.43 11.65 -7.42
N SER A 228 -21.61 12.72 -6.65
CA SER A 228 -22.65 13.73 -6.88
C SER A 228 -22.11 14.99 -7.56
N GLY A 229 -20.84 14.99 -7.97
CA GLY A 229 -20.12 16.18 -8.41
C GLY A 229 -19.69 16.15 -9.87
N SER A 230 -19.07 17.25 -10.31
CA SER A 230 -18.65 17.45 -11.70
C SER A 230 -17.26 16.91 -12.03
N ILE A 231 -16.46 16.53 -11.03
CA ILE A 231 -15.13 15.95 -11.26
C ILE A 231 -15.33 14.47 -11.62
N GLY A 232 -14.75 14.05 -12.73
CA GLY A 232 -14.74 12.67 -13.18
C GLY A 232 -13.69 11.85 -12.45
N VAL A 233 -14.04 10.60 -12.17
CA VAL A 233 -13.10 9.60 -11.68
C VAL A 233 -13.31 8.32 -12.46
N THR A 234 -12.22 7.73 -12.93
CA THR A 234 -12.24 6.45 -13.63
C THR A 234 -11.38 5.44 -12.89
N VAL A 235 -11.79 4.17 -12.89
CA VAL A 235 -11.00 3.07 -12.34
C VAL A 235 -10.72 2.09 -13.47
N SER A 236 -9.46 1.75 -13.68
CA SER A 236 -9.03 0.89 -14.78
C SER A 236 -7.97 -0.11 -14.35
N TRP A 237 -8.12 -1.36 -14.80
CA TRP A 237 -7.07 -2.36 -14.68
C TRP A 237 -6.13 -2.26 -15.89
N ARG A 238 -4.89 -1.85 -15.65
CA ARG A 238 -3.93 -1.55 -16.73
C ARG A 238 -2.50 -1.80 -16.30
N ARG A 239 -1.58 -1.88 -17.25
CA ARG A 239 -0.14 -1.85 -16.95
C ARG A 239 0.28 -0.45 -16.51
N ALA A 240 1.25 -0.39 -15.60
CA ALA A 240 1.97 0.84 -15.32
C ALA A 240 2.56 1.44 -16.61
N LEU A 241 2.66 2.76 -16.68
CA LEU A 241 3.17 3.45 -17.86
C LEU A 241 4.66 3.09 -18.07
N THR A 242 4.95 2.59 -19.26
CA THR A 242 6.31 2.26 -19.71
C THR A 242 6.82 3.35 -20.65
N GLY A 243 8.14 3.60 -20.63
CA GLY A 243 8.77 4.60 -21.48
C GLY A 243 8.86 5.98 -20.84
N THR A 244 8.86 7.01 -21.68
CA THR A 244 9.05 8.41 -21.29
C THR A 244 7.95 9.30 -21.88
N PHE A 245 7.77 10.47 -21.28
CA PHE A 245 6.95 11.57 -21.80
C PHE A 245 7.76 12.86 -21.74
N ALA A 246 7.34 13.88 -22.50
CA ALA A 246 7.93 15.21 -22.42
C ALA A 246 7.17 16.05 -21.39
N ASP A 247 7.86 16.66 -20.45
CA ASP A 247 7.26 17.68 -19.59
C ASP A 247 6.92 18.96 -20.40
N PRO A 248 6.20 19.93 -19.82
CA PRO A 248 5.86 21.16 -20.52
C PRO A 248 7.05 22.03 -21.00
N ARG A 249 8.28 21.77 -20.52
CA ARG A 249 9.51 22.43 -20.99
C ARG A 249 10.31 21.55 -21.97
N GLY A 250 9.78 20.39 -22.36
CA GLY A 250 10.41 19.48 -23.30
C GLY A 250 11.43 18.52 -22.68
N ASN A 251 11.53 18.46 -21.34
CA ASN A 251 12.42 17.50 -20.69
C ASN A 251 11.83 16.10 -20.79
N VAL A 252 12.68 15.12 -21.08
CA VAL A 252 12.27 13.71 -21.19
C VAL A 252 12.22 13.10 -19.79
N ILE A 253 11.02 12.74 -19.35
CA ILE A 253 10.75 12.17 -18.03
C ILE A 253 10.29 10.73 -18.16
N GLN A 254 10.81 9.85 -17.32
CA GLN A 254 10.32 8.49 -17.22
C GLN A 254 8.93 8.46 -16.55
N ALA A 255 7.94 7.91 -17.25
CA ALA A 255 6.59 7.74 -16.68
C ALA A 255 6.62 6.73 -15.53
N ASP A 256 5.75 6.87 -14.51
CA ASP A 256 5.62 5.93 -13.39
C ASP A 256 6.99 5.53 -12.79
N TYR A 257 7.91 6.49 -12.61
CA TYR A 257 9.27 6.21 -12.17
C TYR A 257 9.34 5.47 -10.83
N TRP A 258 8.36 5.67 -9.94
CA TRP A 258 8.27 5.00 -8.64
C TRP A 258 7.78 3.55 -8.70
N ILE A 259 7.43 3.03 -9.86
CA ILE A 259 7.03 1.63 -10.06
C ILE A 259 8.20 0.88 -10.68
N THR A 260 8.89 0.08 -9.86
CA THR A 260 10.08 -0.68 -10.27
C THR A 260 9.74 -1.85 -11.19
N ASP A 261 8.72 -2.64 -10.84
CA ASP A 261 8.23 -3.76 -11.64
C ASP A 261 7.01 -3.35 -12.49
N LYS A 262 7.28 -2.90 -13.72
CA LYS A 262 6.26 -2.51 -14.70
C LYS A 262 5.71 -3.67 -15.54
N SER A 263 6.11 -4.91 -15.23
CA SER A 263 5.47 -6.09 -15.82
C SER A 263 4.08 -6.33 -15.21
N LYS A 264 3.90 -5.87 -13.97
CA LYS A 264 2.65 -6.00 -13.22
C LYS A 264 1.61 -4.97 -13.64
N TYR A 265 0.36 -5.39 -13.53
CA TYR A 265 -0.80 -4.54 -13.70
C TYR A 265 -1.15 -3.85 -12.38
N VAL A 266 -1.86 -2.74 -12.49
CA VAL A 266 -2.33 -1.89 -11.41
C VAL A 266 -3.82 -1.58 -11.61
N THR A 267 -4.54 -1.44 -10.51
CA THR A 267 -5.89 -0.88 -10.53
C THR A 267 -5.78 0.63 -10.34
N ARG A 268 -5.72 1.37 -11.44
CA ARG A 268 -5.47 2.81 -11.45
C ARG A 268 -6.77 3.60 -11.37
N VAL A 269 -6.82 4.52 -10.40
CA VAL A 269 -7.84 5.55 -10.27
C VAL A 269 -7.29 6.85 -10.87
N THR A 270 -8.00 7.44 -11.83
CA THR A 270 -7.58 8.70 -12.49
C THR A 270 -8.64 9.78 -12.30
N LEU A 271 -8.20 10.96 -11.89
CA LEU A 271 -9.03 12.15 -11.73
C LEU A 271 -9.10 12.93 -13.05
N THR A 272 -10.28 13.39 -13.43
CA THR A 272 -10.52 14.21 -14.62
C THR A 272 -11.41 15.39 -14.26
N GLY A 273 -11.04 16.60 -14.65
CA GLY A 273 -11.79 17.78 -14.26
C GLY A 273 -11.34 19.05 -14.97
N PRO A 274 -11.75 20.23 -14.46
CA PRO A 274 -11.38 21.50 -15.07
C PRO A 274 -9.85 21.67 -15.11
N LYS A 275 -9.34 22.02 -16.29
CA LYS A 275 -7.94 22.39 -16.54
C LYS A 275 -7.87 23.55 -17.52
N ALA A 276 -6.73 24.23 -17.53
CA ALA A 276 -6.41 25.21 -18.57
C ALA A 276 -5.97 24.48 -19.85
N ASP A 277 -6.49 24.90 -20.99
CA ASP A 277 -5.99 24.46 -22.30
C ASP A 277 -4.71 25.22 -22.72
N ILE A 278 -4.14 24.86 -23.87
CA ILE A 278 -2.89 25.46 -24.38
C ILE A 278 -3.04 26.97 -24.65
N ALA A 279 -4.20 27.42 -25.12
CA ALA A 279 -4.45 28.84 -25.38
C ALA A 279 -4.58 29.62 -24.07
N GLN A 280 -5.22 29.05 -23.07
CA GLN A 280 -5.34 29.63 -21.73
C GLN A 280 -4.00 29.67 -21.00
N ILE A 281 -3.17 28.63 -21.12
CA ILE A 281 -1.82 28.57 -20.53
C ILE A 281 -0.94 29.70 -21.08
N SER A 282 -0.95 29.91 -22.40
CA SER A 282 -0.13 30.92 -23.10
C SER A 282 -0.65 32.36 -22.97
N SER A 283 -1.92 32.56 -22.62
CA SER A 283 -2.50 33.89 -22.41
C SER A 283 -2.08 34.50 -21.07
N SER A 284 -1.89 35.82 -21.03
CA SER A 284 -1.71 36.58 -19.78
C SER A 284 -3.01 36.83 -19.03
N SER A 285 -4.16 36.78 -19.72
CA SER A 285 -5.49 36.96 -19.14
C SER A 285 -6.48 36.00 -19.83
N PRO A 286 -6.45 34.71 -19.48
CA PRO A 286 -7.35 33.71 -20.08
C PRO A 286 -8.81 33.96 -19.71
N GLY A 287 -9.72 33.40 -20.50
CA GLY A 287 -11.13 33.29 -20.10
C GLY A 287 -11.29 32.34 -18.90
N ARG A 288 -12.40 32.48 -18.17
CA ARG A 288 -12.72 31.62 -17.03
C ARG A 288 -12.83 30.15 -17.44
N ILE A 289 -12.44 29.27 -16.52
CA ILE A 289 -12.74 27.85 -16.58
C ILE A 289 -13.70 27.48 -15.45
N THR A 290 -14.37 26.35 -15.58
CA THR A 290 -15.29 25.86 -14.54
C THR A 290 -14.56 25.73 -13.20
N VAL A 291 -15.14 26.33 -12.16
CA VAL A 291 -14.74 26.09 -10.76
C VAL A 291 -15.66 25.01 -10.21
N PRO A 292 -15.14 23.82 -9.85
CA PRO A 292 -15.98 22.75 -9.34
C PRO A 292 -16.58 23.15 -7.98
N SER A 293 -17.83 22.75 -7.72
CA SER A 293 -18.41 22.89 -6.38
C SER A 293 -17.81 21.83 -5.48
N LEU A 294 -17.09 22.25 -4.45
CA LEU A 294 -16.41 21.37 -3.50
C LEU A 294 -16.88 21.66 -2.06
N PRO A 295 -16.85 20.66 -1.15
CA PRO A 295 -16.23 19.35 -1.34
C PRO A 295 -17.10 18.35 -2.13
N GLN A 296 -16.45 17.36 -2.78
CA GLN A 296 -17.11 16.26 -3.51
C GLN A 296 -16.66 14.92 -2.92
N THR A 297 -17.64 14.07 -2.60
CA THR A 297 -17.40 12.72 -2.09
C THR A 297 -17.49 11.72 -3.23
N PHE A 298 -16.53 10.80 -3.28
CA PHE A 298 -16.46 9.71 -4.24
C PHE A 298 -16.52 8.39 -3.49
N GLU A 299 -17.24 7.41 -4.05
CA GLU A 299 -17.21 6.02 -3.61
C GLU A 299 -16.95 5.12 -4.83
N LEU A 300 -15.82 4.43 -4.80
CA LEU A 300 -15.42 3.43 -5.77
C LEU A 300 -15.90 2.08 -5.24
N VAL A 301 -16.74 1.39 -6.02
CA VAL A 301 -17.28 0.08 -5.68
C VAL A 301 -16.82 -0.93 -6.73
N GLY A 302 -15.99 -1.89 -6.32
CA GLY A 302 -15.53 -2.98 -7.17
C GLY A 302 -16.27 -4.26 -6.83
N ARG A 303 -16.83 -4.97 -7.81
CA ARG A 303 -17.57 -6.23 -7.61
C ARG A 303 -17.09 -7.31 -8.55
N ASP A 304 -16.99 -8.54 -8.05
CA ASP A 304 -16.80 -9.72 -8.91
C ASP A 304 -18.15 -10.41 -9.22
N ARG A 305 -18.08 -11.56 -9.91
CA ARG A 305 -19.27 -12.37 -10.25
C ARG A 305 -19.72 -13.28 -9.11
N SER A 306 -18.88 -13.50 -8.12
CA SER A 306 -19.12 -14.37 -6.97
C SER A 306 -19.83 -13.64 -5.83
N GLY A 307 -20.04 -12.33 -5.96
CA GLY A 307 -20.70 -11.49 -4.98
C GLY A 307 -19.74 -10.79 -4.02
N ASN A 308 -18.43 -10.90 -4.24
CA ASN A 308 -17.43 -10.16 -3.48
C ASN A 308 -17.46 -8.68 -3.84
N GLU A 309 -17.34 -7.82 -2.83
CA GLU A 309 -17.34 -6.37 -3.01
C GLU A 309 -16.19 -5.70 -2.24
N VAL A 310 -15.52 -4.76 -2.89
CA VAL A 310 -14.59 -3.81 -2.27
C VAL A 310 -15.11 -2.38 -2.40
N ARG A 311 -14.84 -1.56 -1.39
CA ARG A 311 -15.18 -0.12 -1.39
C ARG A 311 -13.98 0.73 -1.00
N TYR A 312 -13.79 1.81 -1.74
CA TYR A 312 -12.89 2.89 -1.35
C TYR A 312 -13.55 4.22 -1.63
N GLY A 313 -13.62 5.09 -0.64
CA GLY A 313 -14.16 6.42 -0.83
C GLY A 313 -13.27 7.50 -0.27
N PHE A 314 -13.34 8.68 -0.88
CA PHE A 314 -12.55 9.84 -0.51
C PHE A 314 -13.35 11.12 -0.73
N LYS A 315 -12.90 12.22 -0.13
CA LYS A 315 -13.56 13.52 -0.24
C LYS A 315 -12.57 14.58 -0.70
N LEU A 316 -12.70 15.00 -1.96
CA LEU A 316 -11.97 16.16 -2.47
C LEU A 316 -12.52 17.43 -1.81
N LYS A 317 -11.63 18.23 -1.26
CA LYS A 317 -11.89 19.50 -0.55
C LYS A 317 -11.24 20.69 -1.25
N GLN A 318 -10.40 20.43 -2.26
CA GLN A 318 -9.63 21.44 -2.97
C GLN A 318 -9.27 20.96 -4.38
N TRP A 319 -9.48 21.80 -5.39
CA TRP A 319 -9.05 21.55 -6.77
C TRP A 319 -7.96 22.53 -7.21
N PHE A 320 -7.02 22.03 -8.00
CA PHE A 320 -5.89 22.80 -8.52
C PHE A 320 -5.86 22.79 -10.05
N VAL A 321 -5.34 23.88 -10.60
CA VAL A 321 -5.09 24.06 -12.03
C VAL A 321 -3.66 24.57 -12.22
N ASN A 322 -2.95 23.99 -13.18
CA ASN A 322 -1.54 24.29 -13.44
C ASN A 322 -1.38 25.11 -14.75
N ARG A 323 -0.41 26.03 -14.77
CA ARG A 323 -0.03 26.82 -15.95
C ARG A 323 1.09 26.17 -16.78
N GLY A 324 1.31 24.87 -16.64
CA GLY A 324 2.33 24.13 -17.40
C GLY A 324 3.73 24.68 -17.15
N GLY A 325 4.50 24.90 -18.22
CA GLY A 325 5.89 25.36 -18.15
C GLY A 325 6.08 26.88 -18.04
N GLN A 326 5.00 27.65 -17.88
CA GLN A 326 5.03 29.11 -17.86
C GLN A 326 5.56 29.63 -16.52
N SER A 327 6.79 30.15 -16.56
CA SER A 327 7.48 30.73 -15.41
C SER A 327 7.61 32.24 -15.57
N VAL A 328 6.85 33.00 -14.78
CA VAL A 328 6.82 34.47 -14.79
C VAL A 328 6.74 35.03 -13.36
N ASP A 329 6.80 36.34 -13.21
CA ASP A 329 6.72 37.01 -11.91
C ASP A 329 5.35 36.82 -11.24
N LEU A 330 5.32 37.08 -9.93
CA LEU A 330 4.14 36.87 -9.09
C LEU A 330 2.91 37.65 -9.57
N PHE A 331 3.09 38.88 -10.07
CA PHE A 331 1.98 39.73 -10.49
C PHE A 331 1.23 39.11 -11.67
N HIS A 332 1.96 38.68 -12.70
CA HIS A 332 1.37 38.02 -13.85
C HIS A 332 0.78 36.64 -13.53
N GLN A 333 1.38 35.88 -12.62
CA GLN A 333 0.78 34.62 -12.16
C GLN A 333 -0.53 34.85 -11.39
N THR A 334 -0.56 35.88 -10.54
CA THR A 334 -1.75 36.24 -9.77
C THR A 334 -2.88 36.67 -10.70
N ALA A 335 -2.58 37.52 -11.69
CA ALA A 335 -3.55 37.92 -12.71
C ALA A 335 -4.11 36.70 -13.45
N TRP A 336 -3.25 35.77 -13.87
CA TRP A 336 -3.66 34.55 -14.57
C TRP A 336 -4.63 33.69 -13.75
N CYS A 337 -4.32 33.43 -12.48
CA CYS A 337 -5.21 32.67 -11.59
C CYS A 337 -6.58 33.35 -11.44
N ASN A 338 -6.58 34.66 -11.19
CA ASN A 338 -7.82 35.43 -11.00
C ASN A 338 -8.69 35.43 -12.27
N SER A 339 -8.07 35.54 -13.45
CA SER A 339 -8.78 35.51 -14.74
C SER A 339 -9.46 34.17 -15.01
N LEU A 340 -8.86 33.05 -14.56
CA LEU A 340 -9.49 31.73 -14.62
C LEU A 340 -10.70 31.58 -13.68
N GLY A 341 -10.84 32.46 -12.68
CA GLY A 341 -11.81 32.33 -11.58
C GLY A 341 -11.27 31.57 -10.36
N TYR A 342 -9.96 31.33 -10.31
CA TYR A 342 -9.26 30.67 -9.21
C TYR A 342 -8.46 31.70 -8.41
N ARG A 343 -7.88 31.30 -7.28
CA ARG A 343 -6.96 32.14 -6.49
C ARG A 343 -5.55 31.58 -6.49
N MET A 344 -4.59 32.43 -6.15
CA MET A 344 -3.26 31.99 -5.76
C MET A 344 -3.34 31.07 -4.53
N PRO A 345 -2.47 30.04 -4.45
CA PRO A 345 -2.38 29.16 -3.30
C PRO A 345 -1.61 29.87 -2.19
N ARG A 346 -1.83 29.43 -0.96
CA ARG A 346 -0.98 29.73 0.19
C ARG A 346 0.02 28.59 0.36
N VAL A 347 1.09 28.81 1.12
CA VAL A 347 2.07 27.78 1.49
C VAL A 347 1.36 26.56 2.09
N ARG A 348 0.39 26.77 2.97
CA ARG A 348 -0.44 25.69 3.56
C ARG A 348 -1.33 24.94 2.57
N ASP A 349 -1.68 25.52 1.42
CA ASP A 349 -2.42 24.79 0.39
C ASP A 349 -1.52 23.75 -0.29
N LEU A 350 -0.20 23.93 -0.25
CA LEU A 350 0.76 23.13 -1.00
C LEU A 350 1.59 22.17 -0.14
N THR A 351 1.95 22.55 1.09
CA THR A 351 2.89 21.78 1.92
C THR A 351 2.58 21.92 3.42
N ASN A 352 2.96 20.90 4.19
CA ASN A 352 3.01 20.94 5.65
C ASN A 352 4.40 21.26 6.22
N SER A 353 5.31 21.82 5.40
CA SER A 353 6.61 22.30 5.86
C SER A 353 6.51 23.18 7.11
N ASN A 354 7.40 22.96 8.08
CA ASN A 354 7.52 23.76 9.29
C ASN A 354 8.26 25.10 9.07
N TYR A 355 8.44 25.54 7.84
CA TYR A 355 9.07 26.82 7.57
C TYR A 355 8.20 27.97 8.09
N LYS A 356 8.68 28.63 9.15
CA LYS A 356 8.02 29.78 9.81
C LYS A 356 6.55 29.51 10.19
N ASN A 357 6.17 28.26 10.43
CA ASN A 357 4.77 27.85 10.68
C ASN A 357 3.77 28.28 9.58
N LEU A 358 4.24 28.40 8.32
CA LEU A 358 3.39 28.80 7.20
C LEU A 358 2.67 27.61 6.54
N GLY A 359 3.20 26.39 6.68
CA GLY A 359 2.62 25.17 6.15
C GLY A 359 1.33 24.74 6.85
N ALA A 360 0.68 23.74 6.27
CA ALA A 360 -0.49 23.11 6.88
C ALA A 360 -0.14 22.29 8.13
N ALA A 361 -1.16 22.01 8.93
CA ALA A 361 -1.06 21.09 10.04
C ALA A 361 -1.42 19.65 9.61
N PRO A 362 -0.83 18.61 10.23
CA PRO A 362 0.28 18.72 11.17
C PRO A 362 1.58 19.08 10.46
N SER A 363 2.37 19.94 11.10
CA SER A 363 3.64 20.40 10.56
C SER A 363 4.65 19.25 10.50
N SER A 364 5.46 19.24 9.45
CA SER A 364 6.58 18.31 9.32
C SER A 364 7.71 18.65 10.29
N SER A 365 8.71 17.77 10.37
CA SER A 365 9.87 17.96 11.25
C SER A 365 10.85 19.03 10.78
N GLY A 366 10.72 19.56 9.55
CA GLY A 366 11.66 20.51 8.98
C GLY A 366 11.09 21.28 7.78
N ASN A 367 11.96 21.92 7.00
CA ASN A 367 11.53 22.69 5.83
C ASN A 367 11.31 21.82 4.57
N ASN A 368 10.61 20.70 4.71
CA ASN A 368 10.16 19.85 3.60
C ASN A 368 8.80 19.27 4.01
N TYR A 369 8.02 18.71 3.09
CA TYR A 369 6.82 18.00 3.53
C TYR A 369 7.17 16.70 4.26
N MET A 370 6.23 16.22 5.08
CA MET A 370 6.12 14.82 5.49
C MET A 370 4.78 14.31 4.99
N ARG A 371 4.73 13.11 4.39
CA ARG A 371 3.51 12.55 3.81
C ARG A 371 2.36 12.57 4.81
N HIS A 372 1.26 13.21 4.42
CA HIS A 372 0.09 13.34 5.28
C HIS A 372 -1.17 13.59 4.45
N ILE A 373 -2.32 13.15 4.97
CA ILE A 373 -3.64 13.41 4.36
C ILE A 373 -4.15 14.76 4.86
N GLY A 374 -4.66 15.61 3.98
CA GLY A 374 -5.25 16.90 4.33
C GLY A 374 -4.26 18.00 4.72
N ALA A 375 -2.97 17.84 4.42
CA ALA A 375 -1.92 18.78 4.86
C ALA A 375 -1.15 19.40 3.68
N GLY A 376 -1.84 19.69 2.58
CA GLY A 376 -1.29 20.34 1.40
C GLY A 376 -1.16 19.42 0.19
N PHE A 377 -1.24 20.02 -1.00
CA PHE A 377 -1.29 19.30 -2.28
C PHE A 377 -0.02 18.47 -2.56
N PHE A 378 1.18 19.05 -2.45
CA PHE A 378 2.42 18.30 -2.66
C PHE A 378 2.67 17.29 -1.53
N THR A 379 2.19 17.57 -0.33
CA THR A 379 2.24 16.63 0.80
C THR A 379 1.45 15.35 0.49
N GLU A 380 0.29 15.47 -0.14
CA GLU A 380 -0.55 14.33 -0.56
C GLU A 380 -0.03 13.64 -1.81
N TRP A 381 0.34 14.37 -2.87
CA TRP A 381 0.65 13.75 -4.16
C TRP A 381 2.14 13.42 -4.35
N GLY A 382 3.02 14.15 -3.66
CA GLY A 382 4.47 13.92 -3.68
C GLY A 382 5.11 14.67 -4.83
N ILE A 383 6.18 14.10 -5.39
CA ILE A 383 6.89 14.72 -6.50
C ILE A 383 6.06 14.72 -7.79
N MET A 384 5.67 15.92 -8.21
CA MET A 384 4.65 16.08 -9.26
C MET A 384 5.18 15.82 -10.67
N GLY A 385 6.48 16.04 -10.91
CA GLY A 385 7.08 15.97 -12.25
C GLY A 385 7.02 14.60 -12.91
N TYR A 386 6.72 13.52 -12.18
CA TYR A 386 6.63 12.16 -12.73
C TYR A 386 5.20 11.71 -13.09
N TYR A 387 4.19 12.57 -12.90
CA TYR A 387 2.83 12.32 -13.38
C TYR A 387 2.71 12.73 -14.86
N ALA A 388 2.55 11.75 -15.75
CA ALA A 388 2.60 11.97 -17.19
C ALA A 388 1.58 12.99 -17.71
N ASP A 389 0.36 12.94 -17.17
CA ASP A 389 -0.79 13.69 -17.71
C ASP A 389 -1.17 14.92 -16.85
N ALA A 390 -0.40 15.23 -15.80
CA ALA A 390 -0.71 16.33 -14.88
C ALA A 390 -0.07 17.68 -15.28
N GLY A 391 0.79 17.68 -16.31
CA GLY A 391 1.37 18.89 -16.89
C GLY A 391 2.35 19.63 -15.96
N PHE A 392 2.98 18.94 -15.01
CA PHE A 392 3.93 19.55 -14.08
C PHE A 392 5.34 19.61 -14.63
N VAL A 393 6.06 20.65 -14.19
CA VAL A 393 7.51 20.74 -14.29
C VAL A 393 8.11 20.66 -12.89
N SER A 394 9.26 20.00 -12.75
CA SER A 394 10.02 20.00 -11.49
C SER A 394 10.59 21.39 -11.23
N SER A 395 9.96 22.14 -10.33
CA SER A 395 10.26 23.56 -10.10
C SER A 395 9.68 24.04 -8.76
N HIS A 396 9.90 25.33 -8.46
CA HIS A 396 9.23 26.02 -7.37
C HIS A 396 8.02 26.79 -7.88
N TYR A 397 6.92 26.74 -7.11
CA TYR A 397 5.64 27.34 -7.45
C TYR A 397 5.32 28.50 -6.52
N TRP A 398 4.85 29.61 -7.07
CA TRP A 398 4.49 30.81 -6.33
C TRP A 398 3.33 30.57 -5.35
N THR A 399 3.39 31.27 -4.22
CA THR A 399 2.29 31.37 -3.25
C THR A 399 1.95 32.84 -3.00
N SER A 400 0.79 33.07 -2.38
CA SER A 400 0.31 34.39 -1.99
C SER A 400 0.85 34.88 -0.64
N ASP A 401 1.53 34.03 0.14
CA ASP A 401 2.08 34.42 1.43
C ASP A 401 3.32 35.32 1.26
N ALA A 402 3.43 36.30 2.15
CA ALA A 402 4.53 37.26 2.20
C ALA A 402 4.92 37.57 3.64
N SER A 403 6.20 37.89 3.86
CA SER A 403 6.75 38.37 5.14
C SER A 403 7.70 39.53 4.87
N GLY A 404 7.23 40.76 5.07
CA GLY A 404 7.97 41.96 4.64
C GLY A 404 8.10 41.98 3.12
N SER A 405 9.33 42.14 2.60
CA SER A 405 9.63 42.08 1.17
C SER A 405 9.84 40.66 0.63
N SER A 406 9.83 39.64 1.50
CA SER A 406 10.05 38.25 1.10
C SER A 406 8.74 37.58 0.71
N LEU A 407 8.69 37.04 -0.51
CA LEU A 407 7.60 36.20 -1.00
C LEU A 407 8.01 34.73 -0.94
N PHE A 408 7.03 33.83 -0.90
CA PHE A 408 7.30 32.40 -0.71
C PHE A 408 6.94 31.56 -1.93
N THR A 409 7.79 30.58 -2.20
CA THR A 409 7.54 29.54 -3.20
C THR A 409 7.69 28.17 -2.58
N VAL A 410 7.00 27.17 -3.13
CA VAL A 410 7.08 25.79 -2.67
C VAL A 410 7.60 24.89 -3.80
N ASP A 411 8.62 24.09 -3.51
CA ASP A 411 9.17 23.11 -4.44
C ASP A 411 8.19 21.94 -4.67
N SER A 412 7.89 21.63 -5.94
CA SER A 412 6.93 20.58 -6.31
C SER A 412 7.44 19.15 -6.14
N GLY A 413 8.70 18.97 -5.76
CA GLY A 413 9.28 17.67 -5.45
C GLY A 413 9.22 17.37 -3.95
N THR A 414 9.77 18.29 -3.17
CA THR A 414 10.09 18.11 -1.74
C THR A 414 9.17 18.87 -0.79
N GLY A 415 8.33 19.77 -1.31
CA GLY A 415 7.54 20.70 -0.48
C GLY A 415 8.39 21.72 0.28
N TYR A 416 9.66 21.89 -0.11
CA TYR A 416 10.57 22.86 0.47
C TYR A 416 10.07 24.29 0.23
N VAL A 417 10.04 25.10 1.29
CA VAL A 417 9.61 26.50 1.22
C VAL A 417 10.85 27.40 1.11
N ASN A 418 10.85 28.28 0.11
CA ASN A 418 11.94 29.22 -0.12
C ASN A 418 11.43 30.66 -0.20
N SER A 419 12.26 31.61 0.23
CA SER A 419 12.01 33.05 0.07
C SER A 419 12.59 33.57 -1.24
N ARG A 420 11.82 34.36 -1.99
CA ARG A 420 12.19 34.89 -3.30
C ARG A 420 11.80 36.37 -3.46
N SER A 421 12.41 37.03 -4.45
CA SER A 421 12.03 38.38 -4.89
C SER A 421 10.79 38.31 -5.79
N ALA A 422 9.94 39.34 -5.75
CA ALA A 422 8.73 39.42 -6.59
C ALA A 422 9.02 39.38 -8.10
N SER A 423 10.22 39.82 -8.49
CA SER A 423 10.71 39.85 -9.87
C SER A 423 11.20 38.49 -10.38
N ASP A 424 11.31 37.47 -9.52
CA ASP A 424 11.77 36.15 -9.95
C ASP A 424 10.69 35.44 -10.78
N SER A 425 11.11 34.82 -11.88
CA SER A 425 10.21 33.96 -12.66
C SER A 425 10.03 32.60 -11.99
N ARG A 426 8.79 32.24 -11.63
CA ARG A 426 8.44 30.92 -11.09
C ARG A 426 7.09 30.44 -11.65
N ASP A 427 6.84 29.15 -11.54
CA ASP A 427 5.60 28.52 -11.99
C ASP A 427 4.44 28.81 -11.01
N VAL A 428 3.21 28.48 -11.39
CA VAL A 428 2.04 28.69 -10.54
C VAL A 428 1.06 27.51 -10.60
N LEU A 429 0.50 27.21 -9.44
CA LEU A 429 -0.76 26.48 -9.32
C LEU A 429 -1.83 27.47 -8.90
N CYS A 430 -3.01 27.40 -9.50
CA CYS A 430 -4.17 28.11 -9.01
C CYS A 430 -5.08 27.13 -8.28
N THR A 431 -5.81 27.62 -7.28
CA THR A 431 -6.68 26.77 -6.47
C THR A 431 -8.02 27.44 -6.22
N ALA A 432 -9.04 26.61 -6.06
CA ALA A 432 -10.36 26.98 -5.58
C ALA A 432 -10.74 25.98 -4.48
N PRO A 433 -11.73 26.29 -3.61
CA PRO A 433 -12.38 25.24 -2.85
C PRO A 433 -12.68 24.06 -3.75
#